data_AF-A0A162A2V3-F1
#
_entry.id   AF-A0A162A2V3-F1
#
_cell.length_a   1.000
_cell.length_b   1.000
_cell.length_c   1.000
_cell.angle_alpha   90.00
_cell.angle_beta   90.00
_cell.angle_gamma   90.00
#
_symmetry.space_group_name_H-M   'P 1'
#
loop_
_entity.id
_entity.type
_entity.pdbx_description
1 polymer ?
#
loop_
_entity_poly.entity_id
_entity_poly.type
_entity_poly.pdbx_seq_one_letter_code
_entity_poly.pdbx_strand_id
1 'polypeptide(L)'
;MSSKYVLVSRFPLKNTFSEKEFTSLKSNENVRYYTCEENGVNELLELRAFNDIKEIAWVESEMESMFHRFSEVLSADIRRELLKFVESPIDNNNSLPQSNYIQLRHVEVPAHNYQQYRQWRDETIFNVVRDNKDKIESFEAFHSLISGVPGVMFISSFNGDKAAYKEAFTNARYQEIIQQAGDNFITGGNDGLYTRIYRACCC
;
A
#
# COMPACT_ATOMS: atom_id res chain seq x y z
N MET A 1 -0.24 -9.16 -14.75
CA MET A 1 0.00 -7.71 -14.83
C MET A 1 -0.77 -7.05 -13.71
N SER A 2 -0.27 -5.93 -13.20
CA SER A 2 -0.93 -5.10 -12.19
C SER A 2 -2.40 -4.85 -12.52
N SER A 3 -3.24 -4.93 -11.51
CA SER A 3 -4.67 -4.62 -11.64
C SER A 3 -4.89 -3.13 -11.93
N LYS A 4 -5.95 -2.83 -12.67
CA LYS A 4 -6.31 -1.44 -13.02
C LYS A 4 -6.76 -0.65 -11.79
N TYR A 5 -7.43 -1.33 -10.86
CA TYR A 5 -7.87 -0.76 -9.60
C TYR A 5 -7.51 -1.67 -8.44
N VAL A 6 -7.15 -1.07 -7.31
CA VAL A 6 -6.94 -1.76 -6.05
C VAL A 6 -7.82 -1.10 -4.99
N LEU A 7 -8.63 -1.90 -4.32
CA LEU A 7 -9.29 -1.51 -3.09
C LEU A 7 -8.37 -1.89 -1.93
N VAL A 8 -8.03 -0.90 -1.11
CA VAL A 8 -7.27 -1.08 0.12
C VAL A 8 -8.24 -0.96 1.29
N SER A 9 -8.48 -2.07 2.00
CA SER A 9 -9.31 -2.09 3.20
C SER A 9 -8.42 -2.23 4.44
N ARG A 10 -8.56 -1.34 5.42
CA ARG A 10 -7.88 -1.40 6.72
C ARG A 10 -8.90 -1.68 7.82
N PHE A 11 -8.66 -2.77 8.54
CA PHE A 11 -9.48 -3.27 9.64
C PHE A 11 -8.75 -2.90 10.93
N PRO A 12 -9.15 -1.81 11.61
CA PRO A 12 -8.56 -1.45 12.90
C PRO A 12 -8.97 -2.48 13.94
N LEU A 13 -7.99 -3.07 14.64
CA LEU A 13 -8.21 -4.18 15.57
C LEU A 13 -8.09 -3.72 17.03
N LYS A 14 -8.79 -4.41 17.93
CA LYS A 14 -8.61 -4.28 19.39
C LYS A 14 -7.25 -4.85 19.79
N ASN A 15 -6.67 -4.35 20.88
CA ASN A 15 -5.37 -4.83 21.39
C ASN A 15 -5.39 -6.30 21.84
N THR A 16 -6.57 -6.90 21.99
CA THR A 16 -6.77 -8.29 22.42
C THR A 16 -6.97 -9.26 21.26
N PHE A 17 -6.81 -8.82 20.01
CA PHE A 17 -7.05 -9.69 18.85
C PHE A 17 -6.02 -10.83 18.76
N SER A 18 -6.42 -11.93 18.11
CA SER A 18 -5.53 -13.03 17.76
C SER A 18 -5.52 -13.24 16.26
N GLU A 19 -4.35 -13.49 15.65
CA GLU A 19 -4.26 -13.84 14.22
C GLU A 19 -5.12 -15.08 13.86
N LYS A 20 -5.44 -15.94 14.84
CA LYS A 20 -6.32 -17.11 14.65
C LYS A 20 -7.73 -16.75 14.19
N GLU A 21 -8.23 -15.57 14.56
CA GLU A 21 -9.53 -15.04 14.15
C GLU A 21 -9.63 -14.88 12.62
N PHE A 22 -8.48 -14.75 11.95
CA PHE A 22 -8.39 -14.53 10.50
C PHE A 22 -8.04 -15.77 9.69
N THR A 23 -7.91 -16.95 10.31
CA THR A 23 -7.59 -18.23 9.63
C THR A 23 -8.57 -18.61 8.54
N SER A 24 -9.76 -18.02 8.58
CA SER A 24 -10.83 -18.24 7.62
C SER A 24 -10.78 -17.30 6.41
N LEU A 25 -9.92 -16.27 6.45
CA LEU A 25 -9.58 -15.45 5.29
C LEU A 25 -8.66 -16.27 4.39
N LYS A 26 -8.90 -16.23 3.09
CA LYS A 26 -8.07 -16.95 2.11
C LYS A 26 -7.53 -15.97 1.10
N SER A 27 -6.21 -15.87 1.04
CA SER A 27 -5.55 -15.15 -0.02
C SER A 27 -5.71 -15.91 -1.35
N ASN A 28 -5.88 -15.18 -2.44
CA ASN A 28 -5.90 -15.70 -3.80
C ASN A 28 -5.20 -14.71 -4.74
N GLU A 29 -5.37 -14.89 -6.05
CA GLU A 29 -4.77 -14.01 -7.07
C GLU A 29 -5.23 -12.55 -7.00
N ASN A 30 -6.47 -12.31 -6.57
CA ASN A 30 -7.13 -10.99 -6.57
C ASN A 30 -7.43 -10.46 -5.16
N VAL A 31 -7.20 -11.25 -4.11
CA VAL A 31 -7.39 -10.83 -2.71
C VAL A 31 -6.19 -11.25 -1.88
N ARG A 32 -5.59 -10.32 -1.15
CA ARG A 32 -4.44 -10.58 -0.27
C ARG A 32 -4.63 -9.94 1.08
N TYR A 33 -4.28 -10.67 2.13
CA TYR A 33 -4.38 -10.20 3.51
C TYR A 33 -3.01 -10.05 4.15
N TYR A 34 -2.82 -8.99 4.92
CA TYR A 34 -1.57 -8.69 5.62
C TYR A 34 -1.82 -8.12 7.02
N THR A 35 -0.94 -8.41 7.97
CA THR A 35 -0.91 -7.76 9.30
C THR A 35 0.14 -6.67 9.34
N CYS A 36 -0.16 -5.57 10.03
CA CYS A 36 0.79 -4.48 10.20
C CYS A 36 1.97 -4.90 11.10
N GLU A 37 3.19 -4.55 10.72
CA GLU A 37 4.41 -4.84 11.49
C GLU A 37 4.87 -3.65 12.35
N GLU A 38 4.17 -2.51 12.29
CA GLU A 38 4.51 -1.33 13.07
C GLU A 38 4.09 -1.48 14.54
N ASN A 39 5.01 -1.15 15.46
CA ASN A 39 4.77 -1.26 16.88
C ASN A 39 3.55 -0.42 17.32
N GLY A 40 2.63 -1.04 18.06
CA GLY A 40 1.43 -0.37 18.57
C GLY A 40 0.31 -0.18 17.53
N VAL A 41 0.48 -0.69 16.31
CA VAL A 41 -0.55 -0.64 15.27
C VAL A 41 -1.18 -2.02 15.08
N ASN A 42 -2.38 -2.20 15.62
CA ASN A 42 -3.16 -3.41 15.45
C ASN A 42 -4.13 -3.24 14.27
N GLU A 43 -3.71 -3.70 13.09
CA GLU A 43 -4.43 -3.51 11.85
C GLU A 43 -4.26 -4.73 10.93
N LEU A 44 -5.37 -5.21 10.38
CA LEU A 44 -5.38 -6.12 9.24
C LEU A 44 -5.62 -5.29 7.98
N LEU A 45 -4.86 -5.60 6.93
CA LEU A 45 -4.93 -4.99 5.62
C LEU A 45 -5.47 -6.02 4.63
N GLU A 46 -6.45 -5.64 3.82
CA GLU A 46 -6.84 -6.36 2.60
C GLU A 46 -6.45 -5.51 1.39
N LEU A 47 -5.80 -6.14 0.42
CA LEU A 47 -5.72 -5.65 -0.95
C LEU A 47 -6.67 -6.48 -1.81
N ARG A 48 -7.55 -5.83 -2.56
CA ARG A 48 -8.43 -6.46 -3.53
C ARG A 48 -8.27 -5.82 -4.90
N ALA A 49 -7.93 -6.63 -5.91
CA ALA A 49 -7.70 -6.21 -7.28
C ALA A 49 -8.99 -6.26 -8.10
N PHE A 50 -9.15 -5.26 -8.98
CA PHE A 50 -10.21 -5.21 -9.98
C PHE A 50 -9.66 -4.72 -11.33
N ASN A 51 -10.17 -5.28 -12.42
CA ASN A 51 -9.86 -4.85 -13.77
C ASN A 51 -10.89 -3.86 -14.32
N ASP A 52 -12.13 -3.94 -13.83
CA ASP A 52 -13.21 -2.99 -14.13
C ASP A 52 -13.89 -2.53 -12.83
N ILE A 53 -14.30 -1.27 -12.77
CA ILE A 53 -14.98 -0.69 -11.61
C ILE A 53 -16.34 -1.39 -11.35
N LYS A 54 -16.94 -1.97 -12.39
CA LYS A 54 -18.21 -2.72 -12.29
C LYS A 54 -18.09 -4.00 -11.45
N GLU A 55 -16.87 -4.53 -11.30
CA GLU A 55 -16.60 -5.76 -10.54
C GLU A 55 -16.80 -5.55 -9.02
N ILE A 56 -16.76 -4.30 -8.56
CA ILE A 56 -16.93 -3.95 -7.14
C ILE A 56 -18.33 -4.37 -6.65
N ALA A 57 -19.37 -4.16 -7.46
CA ALA A 57 -20.74 -4.53 -7.13
C ALA A 57 -20.91 -6.04 -6.87
N TRP A 58 -20.03 -6.88 -7.41
CA TRP A 58 -20.09 -8.33 -7.22
C TRP A 58 -19.63 -8.77 -5.83
N VAL A 59 -18.89 -7.92 -5.12
CA VAL A 59 -18.28 -8.25 -3.83
C VAL A 59 -18.82 -7.38 -2.69
N GLU A 60 -19.80 -6.50 -2.93
CA GLU A 60 -20.39 -5.62 -1.92
C GLU A 60 -20.94 -6.38 -0.71
N SER A 61 -21.78 -7.40 -0.94
CA SER A 61 -22.34 -8.19 0.16
C SER A 61 -21.26 -8.93 0.96
N GLU A 62 -20.19 -9.40 0.30
CA GLU A 62 -19.04 -9.99 0.99
C GLU A 62 -18.37 -8.94 1.89
N MET A 63 -18.06 -7.75 1.35
CA MET A 63 -17.41 -6.67 2.09
C MET A 63 -18.24 -6.16 3.27
N GLU A 64 -19.56 -6.06 3.12
CA GLU A 64 -20.48 -5.70 4.21
C GLU A 64 -20.48 -6.78 5.30
N SER A 65 -20.53 -8.05 4.90
CA SER A 65 -20.54 -9.17 5.85
C SER A 65 -19.27 -9.23 6.71
N MET A 66 -18.11 -8.76 6.20
CA MET A 66 -16.87 -8.71 6.97
C MET A 66 -16.96 -7.82 8.22
N PHE A 67 -17.70 -6.71 8.17
CA PHE A 67 -17.86 -5.83 9.34
C PHE A 67 -18.55 -6.56 10.48
N HIS A 68 -19.63 -7.27 10.17
CA HIS A 68 -20.38 -8.06 11.15
C HIS A 68 -19.59 -9.28 11.62
N ARG A 69 -18.88 -9.95 10.70
CA ARG A 69 -18.08 -11.14 11.01
C ARG A 69 -16.96 -10.83 12.01
N PHE A 70 -16.34 -9.67 11.89
CA PHE A 70 -15.18 -9.29 12.71
C PHE A 70 -15.52 -8.27 13.81
N SER A 71 -16.80 -8.04 14.12
CA SER A 71 -17.23 -7.02 15.10
C SER A 71 -16.61 -7.22 16.50
N GLU A 72 -16.36 -8.47 16.89
CA GLU A 72 -15.77 -8.79 18.19
C GLU A 72 -14.29 -8.36 18.29
N VAL A 73 -13.58 -8.28 17.17
CA VAL A 73 -12.15 -7.92 17.13
C VAL A 73 -11.87 -6.54 16.56
N LEU A 74 -12.82 -5.95 15.83
CA LEU A 74 -12.70 -4.59 15.30
C LEU A 74 -12.77 -3.55 16.42
N SER A 75 -11.85 -2.59 16.41
CA SER A 75 -11.88 -1.43 17.32
C SER A 75 -12.61 -0.22 16.75
N ALA A 76 -12.87 -0.21 15.44
CA ALA A 76 -13.62 0.83 14.73
C ALA A 76 -14.07 0.30 13.34
N ASP A 77 -14.72 1.17 12.56
CA ASP A 77 -15.16 0.88 11.20
C ASP A 77 -14.00 0.53 10.24
N ILE A 78 -14.29 -0.33 9.27
CA ILE A 78 -13.35 -0.73 8.21
C ILE A 78 -13.17 0.44 7.26
N ARG A 79 -11.93 0.94 7.13
CA ARG A 79 -11.59 2.06 6.25
C ARG A 79 -11.25 1.52 4.87
N ARG A 80 -11.82 2.11 3.81
CA ARG A 80 -11.61 1.65 2.43
C ARG A 80 -11.19 2.79 1.53
N GLU A 81 -10.24 2.50 0.65
CA GLU A 81 -9.76 3.42 -0.39
C GLU A 81 -9.73 2.69 -1.73
N LEU A 82 -10.43 3.21 -2.73
CA LEU A 82 -10.34 2.74 -4.10
C LEU A 82 -9.28 3.56 -4.84
N LEU A 83 -8.29 2.86 -5.38
CA LEU A 83 -7.15 3.44 -6.05
C LEU A 83 -7.09 2.98 -7.50
N LYS A 84 -6.55 3.82 -8.38
CA LYS A 84 -6.36 3.53 -9.81
C LYS A 84 -4.87 3.48 -10.14
N PHE A 85 -4.46 2.45 -10.87
CA PHE A 85 -3.07 2.29 -11.30
C PHE A 85 -2.60 3.47 -12.15
N VAL A 86 -1.35 3.88 -11.93
CA VAL A 86 -0.68 4.96 -12.67
C VAL A 86 0.53 4.44 -13.43
N GLU A 87 1.51 3.88 -12.71
CA GLU A 87 2.78 3.43 -13.27
C GLU A 87 3.57 2.56 -12.30
N SER A 88 4.64 1.93 -12.77
CA SER A 88 5.48 1.02 -11.98
C SER A 88 6.92 1.00 -12.52
N PRO A 89 7.96 1.39 -11.75
CA PRO A 89 9.37 1.22 -12.16
C PRO A 89 9.88 -0.23 -12.09
N ILE A 90 9.23 -1.09 -11.30
CA ILE A 90 9.48 -2.54 -11.26
C ILE A 90 8.11 -3.22 -11.27
N ASP A 91 7.76 -3.81 -12.41
CA ASP A 91 6.44 -4.37 -12.67
C ASP A 91 6.09 -5.56 -11.78
N ASN A 92 4.80 -5.68 -11.49
CA ASN A 92 4.21 -6.88 -10.92
C ASN A 92 3.56 -7.73 -12.02
N ASN A 93 3.96 -9.00 -12.11
CA ASN A 93 3.43 -9.92 -13.11
C ASN A 93 2.04 -10.48 -12.73
N ASN A 94 1.56 -10.24 -11.51
CA ASN A 94 0.26 -10.69 -11.01
C ASN A 94 -0.72 -9.51 -10.81
N SER A 95 -2.00 -9.79 -10.52
CA SER A 95 -3.00 -8.74 -10.22
C SER A 95 -2.68 -7.95 -8.94
N LEU A 96 -2.08 -8.63 -7.96
CA LEU A 96 -1.57 -8.10 -6.69
C LEU A 96 -0.19 -8.69 -6.38
N PRO A 97 0.66 -7.99 -5.58
CA PRO A 97 1.92 -8.55 -5.14
C PRO A 97 1.73 -9.85 -4.35
N GLN A 98 2.52 -10.87 -4.66
CA GLN A 98 2.43 -12.18 -4.00
C GLN A 98 3.48 -12.40 -2.90
N SER A 99 4.31 -11.39 -2.62
CA SER A 99 5.39 -11.43 -1.64
C SER A 99 4.91 -11.62 -0.20
N ASN A 100 5.86 -11.99 0.66
CA ASN A 100 5.69 -12.10 2.11
C ASN A 100 5.51 -10.74 2.79
N TYR A 101 6.07 -9.67 2.22
CA TYR A 101 5.96 -8.33 2.77
C TYR A 101 5.60 -7.31 1.70
N ILE A 102 4.87 -6.29 2.13
CA ILE A 102 4.66 -5.07 1.37
C ILE A 102 4.91 -3.85 2.25
N GLN A 103 5.29 -2.74 1.63
CA GLN A 103 5.25 -1.42 2.24
C GLN A 103 4.21 -0.58 1.49
N LEU A 104 3.29 0.01 2.24
CA LEU A 104 2.45 1.08 1.73
C LEU A 104 3.13 2.42 2.03
N ARG A 105 3.25 3.25 1.02
CA ARG A 105 3.72 4.64 1.16
C ARG A 105 2.70 5.56 0.54
N HIS A 106 2.35 6.65 1.19
CA HIS A 106 1.33 7.56 0.66
C HIS A 106 1.78 9.01 0.77
N VAL A 107 1.58 9.76 -0.31
CA VAL A 107 1.94 11.18 -0.43
C VAL A 107 0.84 11.95 -1.17
N GLU A 108 0.55 13.15 -0.70
CA GLU A 108 -0.27 14.12 -1.41
C GLU A 108 0.62 15.15 -2.11
N VAL A 109 0.27 15.50 -3.34
CA VAL A 109 1.01 16.46 -4.16
C VAL A 109 0.06 17.57 -4.61
N PRO A 110 0.40 18.86 -4.46
CA PRO A 110 -0.42 19.94 -4.98
C PRO A 110 -0.69 19.79 -6.47
N ALA A 111 -1.93 19.96 -6.89
CA ALA A 111 -2.36 19.70 -8.27
C ALA A 111 -1.54 20.45 -9.32
N HIS A 112 -1.13 21.68 -9.04
CA HIS A 112 -0.31 22.50 -9.95
C HIS A 112 1.13 21.98 -10.12
N ASN A 113 1.62 21.17 -9.16
CA ASN A 113 2.95 20.56 -9.20
C ASN A 113 2.94 19.11 -9.67
N TYR A 114 1.76 18.50 -9.87
CA TYR A 114 1.63 17.06 -10.11
C TYR A 114 2.45 16.55 -11.32
N GLN A 115 2.43 17.28 -12.44
CA GLN A 115 3.18 16.88 -13.63
C GLN A 115 4.70 16.95 -13.40
N GLN A 116 5.19 18.03 -12.77
CA GLN A 116 6.61 18.19 -12.45
C GLN A 116 7.06 17.13 -11.43
N TYR A 117 6.23 16.86 -10.42
CA TYR A 117 6.49 15.80 -9.46
C TYR A 117 6.60 14.43 -10.12
N ARG A 118 5.73 14.10 -11.09
CA ARG A 118 5.82 12.81 -11.80
C ARG A 118 7.13 12.67 -12.57
N GLN A 119 7.58 13.72 -13.25
CA GLN A 119 8.87 13.72 -13.96
C GLN A 119 10.03 13.57 -12.98
N TRP A 120 10.07 14.44 -11.95
CA TRP A 120 11.09 14.38 -10.91
C TRP A 120 11.15 13.03 -10.21
N ARG A 121 10.00 12.42 -9.91
CA ARG A 121 9.89 11.10 -9.28
C ARG A 121 10.51 10.00 -10.14
N ASP A 122 10.28 10.01 -11.45
CA ASP A 122 10.84 9.02 -12.37
C ASP A 122 12.38 9.12 -12.43
N GLU A 123 12.90 10.34 -12.41
CA GLU A 123 14.34 10.64 -12.46
C GLU A 123 15.07 10.41 -11.12
N THR A 124 14.33 10.34 -10.00
CA THR A 124 14.90 10.23 -8.65
C THR A 124 14.47 8.96 -7.92
N ILE A 125 13.27 8.95 -7.33
CA ILE A 125 12.74 7.87 -6.51
C ILE A 125 12.73 6.56 -7.29
N PHE A 126 12.26 6.57 -8.54
CA PHE A 126 12.20 5.35 -9.35
C PHE A 126 13.58 4.85 -9.75
N ASN A 127 14.57 5.73 -9.93
CA ASN A 127 15.95 5.31 -10.12
C ASN A 127 16.51 4.63 -8.88
N VAL A 128 16.23 5.13 -7.67
CA VAL A 128 16.60 4.43 -6.43
C VAL A 128 15.94 3.05 -6.34
N VAL A 129 14.67 2.95 -6.71
CA VAL A 129 13.96 1.67 -6.74
C VAL A 129 14.62 0.70 -7.74
N ARG A 130 14.89 1.14 -8.97
CA ARG A 130 15.57 0.34 -10.00
C ARG A 130 16.97 -0.09 -9.58
N ASP A 131 17.72 0.80 -8.92
CA ASP A 131 19.06 0.54 -8.38
C ASP A 131 19.05 -0.56 -7.30
N ASN A 132 17.91 -0.78 -6.63
CA ASN A 132 17.73 -1.77 -5.55
C ASN A 132 16.79 -2.93 -5.95
N LYS A 133 16.70 -3.26 -7.24
CA LYS A 133 15.82 -4.32 -7.76
C LYS A 133 16.14 -5.73 -7.23
N ASP A 134 17.31 -5.93 -6.64
CA ASP A 134 17.68 -7.16 -5.94
C ASP A 134 16.99 -7.31 -4.58
N LYS A 135 16.47 -6.20 -4.02
CA LYS A 135 15.77 -6.13 -2.73
C LYS A 135 14.27 -5.88 -2.88
N ILE A 136 13.83 -5.40 -4.05
CA ILE A 136 12.46 -4.97 -4.33
C ILE A 136 11.89 -5.83 -5.47
N GLU A 137 10.80 -6.53 -5.19
CA GLU A 137 10.13 -7.44 -6.14
C GLU A 137 9.20 -6.67 -7.08
N SER A 138 8.46 -5.69 -6.55
CA SER A 138 7.65 -4.75 -7.34
C SER A 138 7.53 -3.41 -6.63
N PHE A 139 7.22 -2.36 -7.38
CA PHE A 139 6.94 -1.04 -6.84
C PHE A 139 5.90 -0.34 -7.72
N GLU A 140 4.64 -0.36 -7.29
CA GLU A 140 3.51 0.09 -8.09
C GLU A 140 2.92 1.38 -7.52
N ALA A 141 2.60 2.35 -8.36
CA ALA A 141 1.99 3.62 -7.98
C ALA A 141 0.51 3.64 -8.37
N PHE A 142 -0.35 3.97 -7.40
CA PHE A 142 -1.79 4.11 -7.56
C PHE A 142 -2.26 5.48 -7.07
N HIS A 143 -3.12 6.15 -7.82
CA HIS A 143 -3.74 7.40 -7.39
C HIS A 143 -5.09 7.13 -6.74
N SER A 144 -5.40 7.85 -5.66
CA SER A 144 -6.75 7.88 -5.06
C SER A 144 -7.81 8.17 -6.14
N LEU A 145 -8.83 7.30 -6.21
CA LEU A 145 -10.02 7.48 -7.04
C LEU A 145 -11.22 7.81 -6.16
N ILE A 146 -11.44 7.02 -5.10
CA ILE A 146 -12.40 7.29 -4.03
C ILE A 146 -11.67 6.99 -2.72
N SER A 147 -11.33 8.04 -1.98
CA SER A 147 -10.64 7.91 -0.70
C SER A 147 -10.93 9.12 0.19
N GLY A 148 -10.89 8.93 1.51
CA GLY A 148 -10.81 10.01 2.48
C GLY A 148 -9.39 10.61 2.61
N VAL A 149 -8.40 10.01 1.93
CA VAL A 149 -7.01 10.45 1.89
C VAL A 149 -6.61 10.71 0.42
N PRO A 150 -6.35 11.98 0.03
CA PRO A 150 -6.02 12.32 -1.35
C PRO A 150 -4.56 12.05 -1.67
N GLY A 151 -4.25 11.77 -2.93
CA GLY A 151 -2.88 11.62 -3.42
C GLY A 151 -2.55 10.24 -3.98
N VAL A 152 -1.27 9.89 -3.92
CA VAL A 152 -0.69 8.67 -4.51
C VAL A 152 -0.27 7.70 -3.40
N MET A 153 -0.71 6.45 -3.53
CA MET A 153 -0.26 5.31 -2.76
C MET A 153 0.72 4.49 -3.60
N PHE A 154 1.90 4.24 -3.05
CA PHE A 154 2.84 3.26 -3.56
C PHE A 154 2.67 1.95 -2.80
N ILE A 155 2.61 0.85 -3.54
CA ILE A 155 2.65 -0.51 -3.02
C ILE A 155 3.98 -1.11 -3.47
N SER A 156 4.92 -1.24 -2.53
CA SER A 156 6.21 -1.86 -2.78
C SER A 156 6.24 -3.25 -2.15
N SER A 157 6.71 -4.24 -2.89
CA SER A 157 6.71 -5.63 -2.45
C SER A 157 8.12 -6.19 -2.34
N PHE A 158 8.35 -7.08 -1.37
CA PHE A 158 9.66 -7.70 -1.14
C PHE A 158 9.55 -9.00 -0.32
N ASN A 159 10.51 -9.90 -0.48
CA ASN A 159 10.60 -11.16 0.26
C ASN A 159 11.83 -11.26 1.18
N GLY A 160 12.84 -10.40 0.94
CA GLY A 160 14.11 -10.43 1.65
C GLY A 160 14.05 -9.86 3.07
N ASP A 161 15.23 -9.63 3.63
CA ASP A 161 15.37 -9.04 4.96
C ASP A 161 14.78 -7.62 5.03
N LYS A 162 13.99 -7.35 6.09
CA LYS A 162 13.33 -6.06 6.28
C LYS A 162 14.32 -4.91 6.47
N ALA A 163 15.44 -5.14 7.14
CA ALA A 163 16.44 -4.09 7.36
C ALA A 163 17.16 -3.73 6.05
N ALA A 164 17.55 -4.74 5.27
CA ALA A 164 18.11 -4.56 3.94
C ALA A 164 17.14 -3.84 2.99
N TYR A 165 15.85 -4.19 3.02
CA TYR A 165 14.81 -3.48 2.26
C TYR A 165 14.70 -2.01 2.71
N LYS A 166 14.65 -1.75 4.02
CA LYS A 166 14.56 -0.38 4.56
C LYS A 166 15.77 0.47 4.19
N GLU A 167 16.97 -0.11 4.13
CA GLU A 167 18.21 0.60 3.78
C GLU A 167 18.16 1.30 2.40
N ALA A 168 17.45 0.71 1.44
CA ALA A 168 17.21 1.33 0.12
C ALA A 168 16.52 2.71 0.25
N PHE A 169 15.78 2.91 1.34
CA PHE A 169 14.95 4.09 1.60
C PHE A 169 15.34 4.88 2.85
N THR A 170 16.49 4.58 3.47
CA THR A 170 16.97 5.30 4.66
C THR A 170 18.39 5.84 4.53
N ASN A 171 19.10 5.51 3.44
CA ASN A 171 20.44 6.04 3.19
C ASN A 171 20.45 7.56 2.93
N ALA A 172 21.61 8.19 3.08
CA ALA A 172 21.78 9.65 2.97
C ALA A 172 21.26 10.21 1.65
N ARG A 173 21.57 9.55 0.52
CA ARG A 173 21.08 9.94 -0.82
C ARG A 173 19.55 9.95 -0.86
N TYR A 174 18.88 8.96 -0.27
CA TYR A 174 17.42 8.91 -0.25
C TYR A 174 16.81 9.95 0.69
N GLN A 175 17.46 10.27 1.80
CA GLN A 175 17.01 11.35 2.69
C GLN A 175 17.03 12.71 1.98
N GLU A 176 18.05 12.98 1.17
CA GLU A 176 18.08 14.19 0.32
C GLU A 176 16.92 14.22 -0.68
N ILE A 177 16.58 13.08 -1.28
CA ILE A 177 15.43 12.96 -2.21
C ILE A 177 14.11 13.22 -1.47
N ILE A 178 13.92 12.67 -0.26
CA ILE A 178 12.72 12.91 0.54
C ILE A 178 12.63 14.38 0.96
N GLN A 179 13.74 15.00 1.36
CA GLN A 179 13.78 16.42 1.70
C GLN A 179 13.37 17.29 0.49
N GLN A 180 13.94 17.01 -0.69
CA GLN A 180 13.55 17.70 -1.92
C GLN A 180 12.06 17.50 -2.26
N ALA A 181 11.52 16.30 -2.03
CA ALA A 181 10.10 16.03 -2.21
C ALA A 181 9.25 16.85 -1.25
N GLY A 182 9.62 16.88 0.03
CA GLY A 182 8.96 17.63 1.08
C GLY A 182 8.91 19.13 0.78
N ASP A 183 10.04 19.72 0.42
CA ASP A 183 10.16 21.16 0.22
C ASP A 183 9.42 21.67 -1.03
N ASN A 184 9.33 20.85 -2.07
CA ASN A 184 8.88 21.31 -3.39
C ASN A 184 7.55 20.70 -3.86
N PHE A 185 7.19 19.52 -3.36
CA PHE A 185 6.14 18.71 -3.98
C PHE A 185 5.11 18.10 -3.03
N ILE A 186 5.39 17.93 -1.74
CA ILE A 186 4.48 17.21 -0.83
C ILE A 186 3.65 18.20 0.00
N THR A 187 2.33 18.03 -0.01
CA THR A 187 1.44 18.76 0.90
C THR A 187 1.77 18.38 2.36
N GLY A 188 2.05 19.36 3.20
CA GLY A 188 2.48 19.11 4.59
C GLY A 188 3.98 18.79 4.75
N GLY A 189 4.77 18.90 3.68
CA GLY A 189 6.22 18.70 3.73
C GLY A 189 6.61 17.26 4.10
N ASN A 190 7.67 17.12 4.89
CA ASN A 190 8.19 15.80 5.29
C ASN A 190 7.20 14.98 6.15
N ASP A 191 6.30 15.64 6.88
CA ASP A 191 5.28 14.97 7.70
C ASP A 191 4.10 14.43 6.87
N GLY A 192 4.02 14.81 5.58
CA GLY A 192 3.00 14.33 4.65
C GLY A 192 3.24 12.90 4.13
N LEU A 193 4.38 12.29 4.48
CA LEU A 193 4.73 10.94 4.06
C LEU A 193 4.25 9.89 5.08
N TYR A 194 3.20 9.17 4.71
CA TYR A 194 2.80 7.95 5.42
C TYR A 194 3.64 6.76 4.95
N THR A 195 4.19 5.96 5.86
CA THR A 195 4.78 4.65 5.53
C THR A 195 4.41 3.60 6.58
N ARG A 196 4.05 2.40 6.12
CA ARG A 196 3.89 1.21 6.99
C ARG A 196 4.28 -0.07 6.26
N ILE A 197 4.94 -0.97 6.96
CA ILE A 197 5.22 -2.32 6.47
C ILE A 197 4.16 -3.29 6.98
N TYR A 198 3.74 -4.19 6.09
CA TYR A 198 2.79 -5.26 6.37
C TYR A 198 3.39 -6.61 5.98
N ARG A 199 3.02 -7.65 6.72
CA ARG A 199 3.40 -9.05 6.49
C ARG A 199 2.20 -9.85 6.04
N ALA A 200 2.36 -10.66 5.00
CA ALA A 200 1.31 -11.51 4.47
C ALA A 200 0.82 -12.46 5.58
N CYS A 201 -0.50 -12.60 5.70
CA CYS A 201 -1.06 -13.59 6.60
C CYS A 201 -0.79 -14.99 6.03
N CYS A 202 -0.31 -15.91 6.88
CA CYS A 202 -0.20 -17.33 6.53
C CYS A 202 -1.61 -17.93 6.49
N CYS A 203 -2.31 -17.84 5.36
CA CYS A 203 -3.64 -18.39 5.17
C CYS A 203 -3.75 -19.13 3.83
#